data_AF-A0A9E0QEC6-F1
#
_entry.id   AF-A0A9E0QEC6-F1
#
_cell.length_a   1.000
_cell.length_b   1.000
_cell.length_c   1.000
_cell.angle_alpha   90.00
_cell.angle_beta   90.00
_cell.angle_gamma   90.00
#
_symmetry.space_group_name_H-M   'P 1'
#
loop_
_entity.id
_entity.type
_entity.pdbx_description
1 polymer ?
#
loop_
_entity_poly.entity_id
_entity_poly.type
_entity_poly.pdbx_seq_one_letter_code
_entity_poly.pdbx_strand_id
1 'polypeptide(L)'
;MNHYPLWKYLLILLVVIFGTIYALPNLYAPDPAIQVSGQSSSANIDEQVMAKMTGALEGAGIEYFGGEANGENGLIRLKSREQQLPAKRLIQQALGSDYIVALNLAPTTPNWLADLGASPMKLGLDLSGGVHFLLEVKTDEAIATRMESMAREVRSAMRKEKLRYSSVKLIDKKDIVSVFKTVEERGQAVAIFRKNFRDLTRQLKEEDGLFVIHSSMTESSVREIEDYAIKQNLTTLRNRVNELGVSEPIVQRQGRNRVVVELPGVQDTAEAKRIIGKTANLEFRLEAESGKTVSREKFEFKDSSGRRPDAWLEKSVVITGDHVSNAGTGFDETGLPQVDITLDSEGGARMHRASRKSIGRRLGVLFIEYKTNTEYSIDENGESVATHTRYVEKKIISLASIRSALGVSFRITGLDSPREASELALLLRSGALAAPMYFVEERTIGPSLGAENIALGIKSVTIGMVLVLAFM
;
A
#
# COMPACT_ATOMS: atom_id res chain seq x y z
N MET A 1 -12.08 23.93 62.24
CA MET A 1 -11.00 24.95 62.28
C MET A 1 -10.33 24.99 60.92
N ASN A 2 -10.57 26.01 60.10
CA ASN A 2 -9.89 26.17 58.82
C ASN A 2 -8.57 26.91 59.04
N HIS A 3 -7.44 26.22 58.84
CA HIS A 3 -6.10 26.76 59.05
C HIS A 3 -5.55 27.53 57.84
N TYR A 4 -6.19 27.40 56.67
CA TYR A 4 -5.77 28.08 55.45
C TYR A 4 -6.66 29.28 55.09
N PRO A 5 -6.09 30.31 54.45
CA PRO A 5 -6.88 31.38 53.83
C PRO A 5 -7.83 30.86 52.75
N LEU A 6 -8.97 31.52 52.57
CA LEU A 6 -10.06 31.11 51.67
C LEU A 6 -9.61 30.93 50.20
N TRP A 7 -8.65 31.74 49.73
CA TRP A 7 -8.09 31.62 48.38
C TRP A 7 -7.34 30.30 48.16
N LYS A 8 -6.74 29.70 49.19
CA LYS A 8 -6.08 28.39 49.07
C LYS A 8 -7.10 27.26 48.93
N TYR A 9 -8.22 27.33 49.63
CA TYR A 9 -9.32 26.38 49.45
C TYR A 9 -9.94 26.51 48.05
N LEU A 10 -10.12 27.74 47.55
CA LEU A 10 -10.58 27.98 46.17
C LEU A 10 -9.57 27.45 45.14
N LEU A 11 -8.27 27.60 45.38
CA LEU A 11 -7.23 27.04 44.51
C LEU A 11 -7.29 25.51 44.46
N ILE A 12 -7.43 24.85 45.63
CA ILE A 12 -7.58 23.38 45.70
C ILE A 12 -8.81 22.93 44.92
N LEU A 13 -9.96 23.59 45.14
CA LEU A 13 -11.19 23.28 44.43
C LEU A 13 -11.02 23.42 42.91
N LEU A 14 -10.37 24.50 42.47
CA LEU A 14 -10.09 24.74 41.05
C LEU A 14 -9.20 23.63 40.47
N VAL A 15 -8.12 23.24 41.15
CA VAL A 15 -7.24 22.14 40.71
C VAL A 15 -8.01 20.82 40.60
N VAL A 16 -8.89 20.51 41.55
CA VAL A 16 -9.74 19.30 41.50
C VAL A 16 -10.73 19.35 40.33
N ILE A 17 -11.34 20.50 40.07
CA ILE A 17 -12.25 20.70 38.94
C ILE A 17 -11.51 20.49 37.62
N PHE A 18 -10.34 21.12 37.43
CA PHE A 18 -9.52 20.93 36.24
C PHE A 18 -9.09 19.47 36.09
N GLY A 19 -8.62 18.82 37.16
CA GLY A 19 -8.26 17.41 37.13
C GLY A 19 -9.42 16.50 36.73
N THR A 20 -10.63 16.80 37.22
CA THR A 20 -11.85 16.04 36.87
C THR A 20 -12.23 16.24 35.41
N ILE A 21 -12.20 17.48 34.90
CA ILE A 21 -12.49 17.81 33.49
C ILE A 21 -11.51 17.10 32.55
N TYR A 22 -10.22 17.06 32.87
CA TYR A 22 -9.23 16.35 32.05
C TYR A 22 -9.28 14.82 32.21
N ALA A 23 -9.90 14.30 33.27
CA ALA A 23 -10.11 12.85 33.47
C ALA A 23 -11.41 12.33 32.83
N LEU A 24 -12.43 13.17 32.69
CA LEU A 24 -13.75 12.88 32.11
C LEU A 24 -13.73 12.15 30.76
N PRO A 25 -12.83 12.45 29.80
CA PRO A 25 -12.76 11.74 28.52
C PRO A 25 -12.62 10.22 28.65
N ASN A 26 -12.00 9.72 29.71
CA ASN A 26 -11.79 8.28 29.92
C ASN A 26 -13.07 7.51 30.26
N LEU A 27 -14.17 8.20 30.59
CA LEU A 27 -15.47 7.57 30.86
C LEU A 27 -16.24 7.24 29.56
N TYR A 28 -15.82 7.80 28.43
CA TYR A 28 -16.46 7.62 27.13
C TYR A 28 -15.78 6.47 26.37
N ALA A 29 -16.34 5.26 26.50
CA ALA A 29 -15.85 4.09 25.77
C ALA A 29 -16.20 4.19 24.27
N PRO A 30 -15.29 3.82 23.36
CA PRO A 30 -15.54 3.97 21.92
C PRO A 30 -16.52 2.92 21.39
N ASP A 31 -17.36 3.33 20.44
CA ASP A 31 -18.41 2.50 19.85
C ASP A 31 -17.87 1.58 18.76
N PRO A 32 -18.35 0.33 18.62
CA PRO A 32 -18.01 -0.50 17.47
C PRO A 32 -18.56 0.13 16.19
N ALA A 33 -17.68 0.38 15.23
CA ALA A 33 -18.02 1.04 13.98
C ALA A 33 -17.45 0.31 12.76
N ILE A 34 -17.99 0.62 11.59
CA ILE A 34 -17.39 0.29 10.30
C ILE A 34 -17.01 1.59 9.63
N GLN A 35 -15.77 1.65 9.19
CA GLN A 35 -15.27 2.77 8.42
C GLN A 35 -15.08 2.35 6.97
N VAL A 36 -15.48 3.24 6.09
CA VAL A 36 -15.27 3.16 4.65
C VAL A 36 -14.42 4.34 4.23
N SER A 37 -13.41 4.08 3.42
CA SER A 37 -12.62 5.11 2.75
C SER A 37 -12.53 4.82 1.26
N GLY A 38 -12.36 5.85 0.44
CA GLY A 38 -12.08 5.67 -0.99
C GLY A 38 -10.74 4.98 -1.23
N GLN A 39 -10.66 4.05 -2.19
CA GLN A 39 -9.39 3.44 -2.58
C GLN A 39 -8.40 4.46 -3.20
N SER A 40 -8.95 5.52 -3.83
CA SER A 40 -8.21 6.64 -4.40
C SER A 40 -8.68 7.96 -3.80
N SER A 41 -7.81 8.98 -3.86
CA SER A 41 -8.14 10.37 -3.48
C SER A 41 -9.28 11.00 -4.31
N SER A 42 -9.75 10.31 -5.35
CA SER A 42 -10.88 10.70 -6.20
C SER A 42 -12.20 10.04 -5.81
N ALA A 43 -12.18 8.99 -4.97
CA ALA A 43 -13.38 8.27 -4.56
C ALA A 43 -13.95 8.92 -3.28
N ASN A 44 -14.93 9.80 -3.47
CA ASN A 44 -15.64 10.44 -2.37
C ASN A 44 -16.79 9.57 -1.84
N ILE A 45 -17.13 9.79 -0.57
CA ILE A 45 -18.22 9.14 0.13
C ILE A 45 -19.35 10.15 0.28
N ASP A 46 -20.26 10.07 -0.69
CA ASP A 46 -21.44 10.92 -0.77
C ASP A 46 -22.66 10.23 -0.12
N GLU A 47 -23.76 10.96 -0.01
CA GLU A 47 -25.02 10.47 0.58
C GLU A 47 -25.55 9.20 -0.12
N GLN A 48 -25.29 9.04 -1.42
CA GLN A 48 -25.63 7.82 -2.17
C GLN A 48 -24.84 6.60 -1.69
N VAL A 49 -23.55 6.79 -1.36
CA VAL A 49 -22.69 5.73 -0.83
C VAL A 49 -23.19 5.35 0.56
N MET A 50 -23.51 6.34 1.40
CA MET A 50 -24.12 6.11 2.72
C MET A 50 -25.42 5.31 2.63
N ALA A 51 -26.32 5.68 1.71
CA ALA A 51 -27.59 4.97 1.52
C ALA A 51 -27.40 3.52 1.06
N LYS A 52 -26.40 3.24 0.21
CA LYS A 52 -26.05 1.86 -0.17
C LYS A 52 -25.56 1.04 1.02
N MET A 53 -24.73 1.65 1.87
CA MET A 53 -24.22 0.97 3.07
C MET A 53 -25.34 0.68 4.06
N THR A 54 -26.17 1.66 4.38
CA THR A 54 -27.28 1.47 5.32
C THR A 54 -28.30 0.47 4.80
N GLY A 55 -28.66 0.55 3.50
CA GLY A 55 -29.57 -0.41 2.87
C GLY A 55 -29.04 -1.86 2.91
N ALA A 56 -27.73 -2.06 2.75
CA ALA A 56 -27.10 -3.38 2.89
C ALA A 56 -27.17 -3.92 4.32
N LEU A 57 -27.08 -3.06 5.33
CA LEU A 57 -27.21 -3.45 6.74
C LEU A 57 -28.66 -3.76 7.12
N GLU A 58 -29.61 -2.93 6.69
CA GLU A 58 -31.05 -3.13 6.92
C GLU A 58 -31.54 -4.43 6.29
N GLY A 59 -31.11 -4.72 5.05
CA GLY A 59 -31.46 -5.96 4.36
C GLY A 59 -30.98 -7.24 5.06
N ALA A 60 -29.96 -7.14 5.91
CA ALA A 60 -29.44 -8.24 6.72
C ALA A 60 -29.86 -8.19 8.20
N GLY A 61 -30.70 -7.23 8.60
CA GLY A 61 -31.17 -7.07 9.97
C GLY A 61 -30.07 -6.65 10.97
N ILE A 62 -29.02 -5.96 10.50
CA ILE A 62 -27.94 -5.47 11.37
C ILE A 62 -28.31 -4.09 11.92
N GLU A 63 -28.35 -3.97 13.24
CA GLU A 63 -28.74 -2.72 13.90
C GLU A 63 -27.56 -1.72 13.95
N TYR A 64 -27.77 -0.56 13.34
CA TYR A 64 -26.90 0.61 13.43
C TYR A 64 -27.67 1.79 14.04
N PHE A 65 -26.96 2.77 14.61
CA PHE A 65 -27.60 3.90 15.29
C PHE A 65 -27.03 5.28 14.91
N GLY A 66 -26.01 5.32 14.06
CA GLY A 66 -25.46 6.58 13.58
C GLY A 66 -24.58 6.37 12.36
N GLY A 67 -24.61 7.34 11.45
CA GLY A 67 -23.78 7.37 10.25
C GLY A 67 -23.25 8.78 10.05
N GLU A 68 -21.94 8.91 9.84
CA GLU A 68 -21.29 10.19 9.52
C GLU A 68 -20.51 10.02 8.23
N ALA A 69 -20.61 11.00 7.33
CA ALA A 69 -19.79 11.10 6.14
C ALA A 69 -19.12 12.47 6.13
N ASN A 70 -17.80 12.48 5.95
CA ASN A 70 -17.02 13.71 5.84
C ASN A 70 -16.48 13.92 4.40
N GLY A 71 -17.09 13.25 3.43
CA GLY A 71 -16.67 13.23 2.02
C GLY A 71 -15.50 12.31 1.73
N GLU A 72 -14.51 12.21 2.62
CA GLU A 72 -13.34 11.33 2.43
C GLU A 72 -13.55 9.93 3.03
N ASN A 73 -14.18 9.90 4.19
CA ASN A 73 -14.44 8.74 5.03
C ASN A 73 -15.94 8.70 5.39
N GLY A 74 -16.49 7.50 5.39
CA GLY A 74 -17.82 7.18 5.91
C GLY A 74 -17.66 6.33 7.15
N LEU A 75 -18.45 6.61 8.17
CA LEU A 75 -18.45 5.86 9.42
C LEU A 75 -19.87 5.46 9.76
N ILE A 76 -20.09 4.18 10.06
CA ILE A 76 -21.37 3.66 10.56
C ILE A 76 -21.14 3.02 11.93
N ARG A 77 -21.86 3.50 12.94
CA ARG A 77 -21.82 2.97 14.32
C ARG A 77 -22.83 1.84 14.48
N LEU A 78 -22.35 0.71 14.98
CA LEU A 78 -23.13 -0.50 15.22
C LEU A 78 -23.43 -0.65 16.71
N LYS A 79 -24.54 -1.31 17.06
CA LYS A 79 -24.86 -1.56 18.48
C LYS A 79 -24.06 -2.71 19.10
N SER A 80 -23.57 -3.64 18.28
CA SER A 80 -22.84 -4.82 18.73
C SER A 80 -21.53 -5.02 17.98
N ARG A 81 -20.49 -5.37 18.74
CA ARG A 81 -19.16 -5.70 18.21
C ARG A 81 -19.17 -6.99 17.39
N GLU A 82 -19.99 -7.97 17.76
CA GLU A 82 -20.07 -9.27 17.08
C GLU A 82 -20.60 -9.12 15.64
N GLN A 83 -21.42 -8.10 15.40
CA GLN A 83 -22.02 -7.80 14.10
C GLN A 83 -21.04 -7.07 13.16
N GLN A 84 -19.89 -6.60 13.63
CA GLN A 84 -18.91 -5.86 12.81
C GLN A 84 -18.40 -6.68 11.62
N LEU A 85 -18.06 -7.96 11.84
CA LEU A 85 -17.48 -8.79 10.77
C LEU A 85 -18.51 -9.15 9.68
N PRO A 86 -19.75 -9.58 10.00
CA PRO A 86 -20.82 -9.73 9.01
C PRO A 86 -21.14 -8.42 8.27
N ALA A 87 -21.28 -7.31 9.01
CA ALA A 87 -21.61 -6.01 8.45
C ALA A 87 -20.54 -5.52 7.45
N LYS A 88 -19.26 -5.72 7.76
CA LYS A 88 -18.16 -5.40 6.84
C LYS A 88 -18.28 -6.15 5.52
N ARG A 89 -18.56 -7.46 5.57
CA ARG A 89 -18.69 -8.29 4.36
C ARG A 89 -19.81 -7.79 3.46
N LEU A 90 -20.97 -7.48 4.05
CA LEU A 90 -22.14 -6.96 3.33
C LEU A 90 -21.86 -5.60 2.71
N ILE A 91 -21.26 -4.68 3.47
CA ILE A 91 -20.91 -3.34 2.97
C ILE A 91 -19.87 -3.44 1.84
N GLN A 92 -18.84 -4.28 1.99
CA GLN A 92 -17.83 -4.48 0.94
C GLN A 92 -18.46 -5.06 -0.34
N GLN A 93 -19.43 -5.97 -0.21
CA GLN A 93 -20.14 -6.54 -1.34
C GLN A 93 -21.03 -5.50 -2.04
N ALA A 94 -21.68 -4.61 -1.28
CA ALA A 94 -22.55 -3.57 -1.82
C ALA A 94 -21.79 -2.42 -2.51
N LEU A 95 -20.60 -2.08 -2.00
CA LEU A 95 -19.78 -0.97 -2.51
C LEU A 95 -18.80 -1.37 -3.62
N GLY A 96 -18.47 -2.65 -3.74
CA GLY A 96 -17.51 -3.12 -4.75
C GLY A 96 -16.05 -2.83 -4.38
N SER A 97 -15.16 -2.81 -5.37
CA SER A 97 -13.72 -2.69 -5.17
C SER A 97 -13.21 -1.26 -4.98
N ASP A 98 -13.98 -0.25 -5.36
CA ASP A 98 -13.53 1.16 -5.34
C ASP A 98 -13.44 1.75 -3.91
N TYR A 99 -13.98 1.04 -2.93
CA TYR A 99 -14.00 1.44 -1.53
C TYR A 99 -13.33 0.40 -0.63
N ILE A 100 -12.60 0.89 0.37
CA ILE A 100 -11.95 0.09 1.39
C ILE A 100 -12.83 0.10 2.63
N VAL A 101 -13.40 -1.05 2.96
CA VAL A 101 -14.23 -1.24 4.15
C VAL A 101 -13.40 -1.92 5.24
N ALA A 102 -13.38 -1.34 6.43
CA ALA A 102 -12.63 -1.88 7.55
C ALA A 102 -13.32 -1.64 8.91
N LEU A 103 -12.85 -2.35 9.92
CA LEU A 103 -13.44 -2.34 11.27
C LEU A 103 -12.86 -1.18 12.08
N ASN A 104 -13.67 -0.32 12.70
CA ASN A 104 -13.19 0.81 13.50
C ASN A 104 -13.84 0.81 14.91
N LEU A 105 -13.27 1.58 15.83
CA LEU A 105 -13.86 1.98 17.10
C LEU A 105 -14.01 3.50 17.10
N ALA A 106 -15.25 3.98 17.02
CA ALA A 106 -15.52 5.42 16.92
C ALA A 106 -15.43 6.10 18.29
N PRO A 107 -14.73 7.24 18.42
CA PRO A 107 -14.68 7.97 19.67
C PRO A 107 -16.06 8.53 20.06
N THR A 108 -16.40 8.44 21.34
CA THR A 108 -17.67 8.92 21.93
C THR A 108 -17.46 10.15 22.82
N THR A 109 -16.24 10.68 22.86
CA THR A 109 -15.90 11.87 23.65
C THR A 109 -16.63 13.10 23.11
N PRO A 110 -17.38 13.84 23.94
CA PRO A 110 -18.05 15.08 23.52
C PRO A 110 -17.08 16.13 22.95
N ASN A 111 -17.52 16.84 21.91
CA ASN A 111 -16.68 17.85 21.23
C ASN A 111 -16.13 18.92 22.18
N TRP A 112 -16.92 19.38 23.17
CA TRP A 112 -16.47 20.40 24.13
C TRP A 112 -15.28 19.94 25.00
N LEU A 113 -15.11 18.64 25.24
CA LEU A 113 -13.94 18.09 25.92
C LEU A 113 -12.74 18.02 24.96
N ALA A 114 -12.97 17.58 23.73
CA ALA A 114 -11.94 17.50 22.70
C ALA A 114 -11.35 18.88 22.36
N ASP A 115 -12.19 19.91 22.26
CA ASP A 115 -11.80 21.29 21.96
C ASP A 115 -10.94 21.91 23.09
N LEU A 116 -11.11 21.44 24.32
CA LEU A 116 -10.26 21.82 25.47
C LEU A 116 -8.92 21.09 25.49
N GLY A 117 -8.65 20.21 24.51
CA GLY A 117 -7.47 19.35 24.48
C GLY A 117 -7.54 18.18 25.47
N ALA A 118 -8.69 17.98 26.13
CA ALA A 118 -8.92 16.85 27.03
C ALA A 118 -9.20 15.60 26.17
N SER A 119 -8.14 14.85 25.87
CA SER A 119 -8.21 13.58 25.16
C SER A 119 -8.15 12.39 26.12
N PRO A 120 -8.79 11.26 25.78
CA PRO A 120 -8.64 10.04 26.56
C PRO A 120 -7.17 9.62 26.65
N MET A 121 -6.80 8.95 27.74
CA MET A 121 -5.45 8.44 27.93
C MET A 121 -5.13 7.41 26.83
N LYS A 122 -3.99 7.58 26.16
CA LYS A 122 -3.50 6.58 25.19
C LYS A 122 -3.13 5.31 25.95
N LEU A 123 -3.81 4.21 25.66
CA LEU A 123 -3.54 2.92 26.29
C LEU A 123 -2.38 2.20 25.55
N GLY A 124 -1.57 1.41 26.24
CA GLY A 124 -0.51 0.59 25.60
C GLY A 124 -1.08 -0.51 24.69
N LEU A 125 -0.23 -1.22 23.94
CA LEU A 125 -0.62 -2.29 22.99
C LEU A 125 -1.61 -3.30 23.59
N ASP A 126 -1.34 -3.77 24.81
CA ASP A 126 -2.18 -4.77 25.48
C ASP A 126 -3.57 -4.25 25.89
N LEU A 127 -3.74 -2.92 25.89
CA LEU A 127 -4.89 -2.21 26.47
C LEU A 127 -5.69 -1.40 25.43
N SER A 128 -5.05 -0.90 24.36
CA SER A 128 -5.69 -0.17 23.25
C SER A 128 -6.30 -1.10 22.19
N GLY A 129 -5.88 -2.36 22.17
CA GLY A 129 -6.09 -3.21 21.01
C GLY A 129 -5.28 -2.73 19.81
N GLY A 130 -5.59 -3.27 18.63
CA GLY A 130 -4.91 -2.94 17.39
C GLY A 130 -5.42 -3.75 16.22
N VAL A 131 -4.63 -3.84 15.17
CA VAL A 131 -4.93 -4.70 14.02
C VAL A 131 -3.81 -5.67 13.73
N HIS A 132 -4.21 -6.88 13.37
CA HIS A 132 -3.37 -7.95 12.87
C HIS A 132 -3.72 -8.18 11.40
N PHE A 133 -2.71 -8.09 10.53
CA PHE A 133 -2.81 -8.41 9.12
C PHE A 133 -1.84 -9.54 8.79
N LEU A 134 -2.35 -10.56 8.09
CA LEU A 134 -1.52 -11.56 7.43
C LEU A 134 -1.51 -11.27 5.93
N LEU A 135 -0.34 -10.97 5.38
CA LEU A 135 -0.16 -10.74 3.95
C LEU A 135 0.59 -11.90 3.31
N GLU A 136 0.24 -12.24 2.07
CA GLU A 136 0.97 -13.20 1.26
C GLU A 136 1.60 -12.52 0.04
N VAL A 137 2.87 -12.83 -0.21
CA VAL A 137 3.69 -12.25 -1.27
C VAL A 137 3.69 -13.18 -2.49
N LYS A 138 3.37 -12.63 -3.67
CA LYS A 138 3.39 -13.35 -4.95
C LYS A 138 4.80 -13.41 -5.53
N THR A 139 5.64 -14.27 -4.96
CA THR A 139 7.03 -14.45 -5.43
C THR A 139 7.13 -14.92 -6.87
N ASP A 140 6.13 -15.67 -7.38
CA ASP A 140 6.05 -16.07 -8.78
C ASP A 140 6.10 -14.88 -9.76
N GLU A 141 5.53 -13.73 -9.39
CA GLU A 141 5.55 -12.53 -10.24
C GLU A 141 6.91 -11.85 -10.29
N ALA A 142 7.66 -11.86 -9.17
CA ALA A 142 9.04 -11.39 -9.15
C ALA A 142 9.94 -12.29 -10.02
N ILE A 143 9.74 -13.60 -9.94
CA ILE A 143 10.45 -14.58 -10.78
C ILE A 143 10.11 -14.34 -12.26
N ALA A 144 8.83 -14.17 -12.59
CA ALA A 144 8.38 -13.88 -13.95
C ALA A 144 9.04 -12.62 -14.52
N THR A 145 9.05 -11.54 -13.74
CA THR A 145 9.66 -10.26 -14.12
C THR A 145 11.17 -10.41 -14.35
N ARG A 146 11.86 -11.16 -13.47
CA ARG A 146 13.29 -11.46 -13.63
C ARG A 146 13.56 -12.29 -14.88
N MET A 147 12.74 -13.31 -15.16
CA MET A 147 12.84 -14.13 -16.37
C MET A 147 12.61 -13.29 -17.64
N GLU A 148 11.70 -12.33 -17.61
CA GLU A 148 11.47 -11.42 -18.74
C GLU A 148 12.67 -10.50 -19.00
N SER A 149 13.29 -9.97 -17.93
CA SER A 149 14.55 -9.21 -18.04
C SER A 149 15.66 -10.08 -18.62
N MET A 150 15.81 -11.28 -18.08
CA MET A 150 16.82 -12.24 -18.55
C MET A 150 16.62 -12.57 -20.03
N ALA A 151 15.37 -12.78 -20.48
CA ALA A 151 15.06 -13.01 -21.89
C ALA A 151 15.44 -11.83 -22.81
N ARG A 152 15.35 -10.58 -22.31
CA ARG A 152 15.84 -9.39 -23.04
C ARG A 152 17.36 -9.35 -23.07
N GLU A 153 18.02 -9.65 -21.97
CA GLU A 153 19.47 -9.69 -21.85
C GLU A 153 20.07 -10.77 -22.74
N VAL A 154 19.47 -11.96 -22.78
CA VAL A 154 19.83 -13.06 -23.70
C VAL A 154 19.78 -12.58 -25.15
N ARG A 155 18.67 -11.95 -25.56
CA ARG A 155 18.55 -11.38 -26.92
C ARG A 155 19.62 -10.33 -27.21
N SER A 156 19.95 -9.49 -26.23
CA SER A 156 20.97 -8.46 -26.37
C SER A 156 22.37 -9.07 -26.51
N ALA A 157 22.69 -10.06 -25.68
CA ALA A 157 23.96 -10.79 -25.71
C ALA A 157 24.16 -11.52 -27.04
N MET A 158 23.14 -12.23 -27.53
CA MET A 158 23.20 -12.89 -28.84
C MET A 158 23.43 -11.92 -29.99
N ARG A 159 22.75 -10.76 -29.98
CA ARG A 159 22.95 -9.71 -30.99
C ARG A 159 24.35 -9.11 -30.93
N LYS A 160 24.90 -8.90 -29.73
CA LYS A 160 26.25 -8.36 -29.52
C LYS A 160 27.33 -9.28 -30.11
N GLU A 161 27.15 -10.59 -29.93
CA GLU A 161 28.04 -11.63 -30.50
C GLU A 161 27.70 -11.97 -31.97
N LYS A 162 26.77 -11.26 -32.60
CA LYS A 162 26.29 -11.47 -33.98
C LYS A 162 25.77 -12.89 -34.26
N LEU A 163 25.30 -13.59 -33.22
CA LEU A 163 24.70 -14.91 -33.35
C LEU A 163 23.30 -14.80 -33.97
N ARG A 164 23.05 -15.60 -35.01
CA ARG A 164 21.72 -15.72 -35.62
C ARG A 164 20.85 -16.64 -34.76
N TYR A 165 19.63 -16.19 -34.48
CA TYR A 165 18.61 -16.95 -33.77
C TYR A 165 17.26 -16.76 -34.46
N SER A 166 16.42 -17.80 -34.49
CA SER A 166 15.08 -17.74 -35.07
C SER A 166 14.13 -16.99 -34.13
N SER A 167 14.11 -17.36 -32.86
CA SER A 167 13.29 -16.69 -31.85
C SER A 167 13.83 -16.91 -30.44
N VAL A 168 13.63 -15.92 -29.58
CA VAL A 168 13.82 -16.05 -28.13
C VAL A 168 12.54 -15.53 -27.49
N LYS A 169 11.78 -16.42 -26.84
CA LYS A 169 10.51 -16.10 -26.20
C LYS A 169 10.49 -16.64 -24.77
N LEU A 170 9.79 -15.94 -23.90
CA LEU A 170 9.45 -16.44 -22.57
C LEU A 170 8.09 -17.16 -22.69
N ILE A 171 8.06 -18.44 -22.31
CA ILE A 171 6.86 -19.28 -22.27
C ILE A 171 6.49 -19.50 -20.80
N ASP A 172 5.19 -19.42 -20.50
CA ASP A 172 4.60 -19.64 -19.16
C ASP A 172 5.26 -18.86 -18.02
N LYS A 173 5.89 -17.72 -18.33
CA LYS A 173 6.65 -16.86 -17.40
C LYS A 173 7.83 -17.54 -16.69
N LYS A 174 8.15 -18.80 -17.01
CA LYS A 174 9.12 -19.63 -16.29
C LYS A 174 10.22 -20.21 -17.17
N ASP A 175 10.02 -20.27 -18.48
CA ASP A 175 10.95 -20.90 -19.39
C ASP A 175 11.30 -20.02 -20.59
N ILE A 176 12.60 -19.79 -20.80
CA ILE A 176 13.10 -19.06 -21.98
C ILE A 176 13.43 -20.07 -23.06
N VAL A 177 12.64 -20.03 -24.14
CA VAL A 177 12.81 -20.89 -25.29
C VAL A 177 13.56 -20.13 -26.38
N SER A 178 14.77 -20.61 -26.67
CA SER A 178 15.64 -20.08 -27.72
C SER A 178 15.75 -21.08 -28.86
N VAL A 179 15.42 -20.64 -30.09
CA VAL A 179 15.32 -21.49 -31.27
C VAL A 179 16.40 -21.12 -32.29
N PHE A 180 17.11 -22.12 -32.80
CA PHE A 180 18.21 -22.00 -33.75
C PHE A 180 17.99 -22.88 -34.98
N LYS A 181 18.60 -22.50 -36.11
CA LYS A 181 18.46 -23.27 -37.37
C LYS A 181 19.51 -24.37 -37.49
N THR A 182 20.69 -24.19 -36.91
CA THR A 182 21.76 -25.19 -36.99
C THR A 182 22.31 -25.59 -35.62
N VAL A 183 22.99 -26.74 -35.58
CA VAL A 183 23.64 -27.27 -34.37
C VAL A 183 24.77 -26.34 -33.92
N GLU A 184 25.50 -25.74 -34.85
CA GLU A 184 26.63 -24.84 -34.59
C GLU A 184 26.13 -23.55 -33.92
N GLU A 185 25.04 -22.97 -34.42
CA GLU A 185 24.40 -21.78 -33.82
C GLU A 185 23.95 -22.07 -32.38
N ARG A 186 23.32 -23.23 -32.13
CA ARG A 186 22.97 -23.67 -30.78
C ARG A 186 24.21 -23.86 -29.91
N GLY A 187 25.28 -24.45 -30.44
CA GLY A 187 26.55 -24.65 -29.73
C GLY A 187 27.19 -23.33 -29.30
N GLN A 188 27.20 -22.32 -30.18
CA GLN A 188 27.66 -20.97 -29.87
C GLN A 188 26.77 -20.30 -28.81
N ALA A 189 25.44 -20.47 -28.91
CA ALA A 189 24.52 -19.99 -27.88
C ALA A 189 24.86 -20.58 -26.51
N VAL A 190 25.06 -21.90 -26.42
CA VAL A 190 25.41 -22.59 -25.17
C VAL A 190 26.67 -21.99 -24.52
N ALA A 191 27.68 -21.62 -25.33
CA ALA A 191 28.87 -20.95 -24.82
C ALA A 191 28.55 -19.57 -24.22
N ILE A 192 27.70 -18.77 -24.88
CA ILE A 192 27.23 -17.47 -24.37
C ILE A 192 26.45 -17.66 -23.06
N PHE A 193 25.54 -18.64 -23.01
CA PHE A 193 24.79 -18.99 -21.81
C PHE A 193 25.70 -19.41 -20.65
N ARG A 194 26.71 -20.24 -20.90
CA ARG A 194 27.68 -20.65 -19.88
C ARG A 194 28.49 -19.49 -19.32
N LYS A 195 28.85 -18.53 -20.16
CA LYS A 195 29.67 -17.38 -19.77
C LYS A 195 28.88 -16.33 -18.98
N ASN A 196 27.67 -16.00 -19.43
CA ASN A 196 26.94 -14.82 -18.96
C ASN A 196 25.72 -15.14 -18.09
N PHE A 197 25.20 -16.39 -18.13
CA PHE A 197 23.91 -16.75 -17.55
C PHE A 197 24.02 -18.04 -16.71
N ARG A 198 24.75 -17.95 -15.59
CA ARG A 198 25.00 -19.09 -14.68
C ARG A 198 23.74 -19.50 -13.90
N ASP A 199 22.80 -18.58 -13.74
CA ASP A 199 21.57 -18.73 -12.97
C ASP A 199 20.49 -19.55 -13.71
N LEU A 200 20.75 -19.91 -14.98
CA LEU A 200 19.84 -20.69 -15.82
C LEU A 200 20.30 -22.14 -15.96
N THR A 201 19.39 -23.05 -15.64
CA THR A 201 19.42 -24.43 -16.12
C THR A 201 19.11 -24.45 -17.61
N ARG A 202 19.68 -25.40 -18.35
CA ARG A 202 19.53 -25.48 -19.80
C ARG A 202 19.25 -26.91 -20.19
N GLN A 203 18.21 -27.11 -20.98
CA GLN A 203 17.88 -28.37 -21.59
C GLN A 203 17.95 -28.20 -23.11
N LEU A 204 18.78 -29.01 -23.75
CA LEU A 204 18.96 -29.02 -25.20
C LEU A 204 17.94 -29.98 -25.77
N LYS A 205 17.08 -29.47 -26.65
CA LYS A 205 16.11 -30.27 -27.40
C LYS A 205 16.27 -30.06 -28.90
N GLU A 206 15.66 -30.96 -29.63
CA GLU A 206 15.51 -30.88 -31.08
C GLU A 206 14.02 -31.14 -31.35
N GLU A 207 13.34 -30.15 -31.92
CA GLU A 207 11.89 -30.17 -32.18
C GLU A 207 11.68 -29.72 -33.62
N ASP A 208 10.99 -30.53 -34.43
CA ASP A 208 10.65 -30.24 -35.83
C ASP A 208 11.85 -29.82 -36.73
N GLY A 209 13.03 -30.42 -36.50
CA GLY A 209 14.26 -30.09 -37.23
C GLY A 209 14.89 -28.75 -36.85
N LEU A 210 14.40 -28.12 -35.77
CA LEU A 210 14.99 -26.93 -35.16
C LEU A 210 15.71 -27.30 -33.86
N PHE A 211 16.78 -26.56 -33.58
CA PHE A 211 17.61 -26.76 -32.40
C PHE A 211 17.16 -25.81 -31.29
N VAL A 212 16.63 -26.35 -30.20
CA VAL A 212 15.97 -25.57 -29.14
C VAL A 212 16.76 -25.65 -27.83
N ILE A 213 16.83 -24.53 -27.11
CA ILE A 213 17.33 -24.45 -25.74
C ILE A 213 16.18 -23.98 -24.85
N HIS A 214 15.71 -24.87 -23.97
CA HIS A 214 14.84 -24.51 -22.86
C HIS A 214 15.72 -24.06 -21.69
N SER A 215 15.44 -22.88 -21.16
CA SER A 215 16.23 -22.27 -20.09
C SER A 215 15.33 -21.83 -18.95
N SER A 216 15.34 -22.60 -17.87
CA SER A 216 14.63 -22.31 -16.62
C SER A 216 15.59 -21.83 -15.53
N MET A 217 15.09 -21.03 -14.60
CA MET A 217 15.87 -20.59 -13.44
C MET A 217 16.33 -21.79 -12.59
N THR A 218 17.55 -21.73 -12.05
CA THR A 218 18.01 -22.72 -11.05
C THR A 218 17.22 -22.59 -9.75
N GLU A 219 17.05 -23.70 -9.00
CA GLU A 219 16.33 -23.65 -7.72
C GLU A 219 16.99 -22.72 -6.69
N SER A 220 18.33 -22.63 -6.69
CA SER A 220 19.06 -21.69 -5.83
C SER A 220 18.71 -20.24 -6.16
N SER A 221 18.74 -19.87 -7.44
CA SER A 221 18.39 -18.51 -7.86
C SER A 221 16.90 -18.20 -7.63
N VAL A 222 16.01 -19.19 -7.75
CA VAL A 222 14.59 -19.02 -7.36
C VAL A 222 14.48 -18.68 -5.87
N ARG A 223 15.14 -19.43 -4.98
CA ARG A 223 15.11 -19.15 -3.53
C ARG A 223 15.72 -17.80 -3.19
N GLU A 224 16.82 -17.41 -3.85
CA GLU A 224 17.43 -16.10 -3.66
C GLU A 224 16.48 -14.96 -4.06
N ILE A 225 15.77 -15.10 -5.17
CA ILE A 225 14.76 -14.11 -5.61
C ILE A 225 13.58 -14.05 -4.64
N GLU A 226 13.10 -15.20 -4.16
CA GLU A 226 12.05 -15.26 -3.16
C GLU A 226 12.47 -14.55 -1.86
N ASP A 227 13.63 -14.89 -1.32
CA ASP A 227 14.13 -14.30 -0.08
C ASP A 227 14.40 -12.80 -0.24
N TYR A 228 14.94 -12.38 -1.38
CA TYR A 228 15.08 -10.97 -1.73
C TYR A 228 13.73 -10.26 -1.78
N ALA A 229 12.74 -10.84 -2.47
CA ALA A 229 11.41 -10.25 -2.60
C ALA A 229 10.72 -10.09 -1.24
N ILE A 230 10.82 -11.10 -0.37
CA ILE A 230 10.28 -11.02 0.99
C ILE A 230 11.01 -9.96 1.82
N LYS A 231 12.35 -9.94 1.78
CA LYS A 231 13.14 -8.97 2.55
C LYS A 231 12.89 -7.53 2.10
N GLN A 232 12.76 -7.32 0.79
CA GLN A 232 12.45 -6.01 0.22
C GLN A 232 11.04 -5.57 0.65
N ASN A 233 10.04 -6.42 0.44
CA ASN A 233 8.67 -6.12 0.84
C ASN A 233 8.54 -5.88 2.36
N LEU A 234 9.30 -6.61 3.19
CA LEU A 234 9.36 -6.38 4.65
C LEU A 234 9.88 -4.98 4.99
N THR A 235 10.92 -4.53 4.29
CA THR A 235 11.47 -3.18 4.44
C THR A 235 10.46 -2.12 4.02
N THR A 236 9.82 -2.30 2.86
CA THR A 236 8.74 -1.43 2.39
C THR A 236 7.59 -1.37 3.38
N LEU A 237 7.14 -2.52 3.91
CA LEU A 237 6.06 -2.57 4.90
C LEU A 237 6.44 -1.83 6.19
N ARG A 238 7.66 -1.98 6.69
CA ARG A 238 8.12 -1.21 7.86
C ARG A 238 8.04 0.29 7.61
N ASN A 239 8.51 0.75 6.44
CA ASN A 239 8.44 2.16 6.09
C ASN A 239 6.99 2.65 6.00
N ARG A 240 6.10 1.91 5.33
CA ARG A 240 4.66 2.23 5.23
C ARG A 240 3.98 2.31 6.58
N VAL A 241 4.34 1.41 7.48
CA VAL A 241 3.75 1.36 8.79
C VAL A 241 4.26 2.51 9.67
N ASN A 242 5.55 2.87 9.58
CA ASN A 242 6.08 4.03 10.30
C ASN A 242 5.36 5.33 9.90
N GLU A 243 4.94 5.43 8.64
CA GLU A 243 4.19 6.59 8.12
C GLU A 243 2.76 6.69 8.69
N LEU A 244 2.21 5.60 9.25
CA LEU A 244 0.92 5.65 9.96
C LEU A 244 1.02 6.33 11.33
N GLY A 245 2.23 6.69 11.79
CA GLY A 245 2.43 7.34 13.09
C GLY A 245 2.19 6.42 14.29
N VAL A 246 2.23 5.10 14.07
CA VAL A 246 2.02 4.10 15.13
C VAL A 246 3.26 3.93 16.00
N SER A 247 3.05 3.73 17.30
CA SER A 247 4.12 3.41 18.23
C SER A 247 4.41 1.91 18.16
N GLU A 248 5.61 1.54 17.71
CA GLU A 248 6.14 0.17 17.76
C GLU A 248 5.41 -0.90 16.92
N PRO A 249 5.37 -0.76 15.59
CA PRO A 249 4.78 -1.78 14.74
C PRO A 249 5.62 -3.06 14.67
N ILE A 250 4.94 -4.22 14.67
CA ILE A 250 5.59 -5.50 14.47
C ILE A 250 5.40 -5.92 13.01
N VAL A 251 6.50 -5.98 12.27
CA VAL A 251 6.52 -6.45 10.87
C VAL A 251 7.54 -7.59 10.74
N GLN A 252 7.03 -8.81 10.57
CA GLN A 252 7.82 -10.04 10.60
C GLN A 252 7.43 -11.01 9.49
N ARG A 253 8.41 -11.79 9.01
CA ARG A 253 8.16 -12.88 8.05
C ARG A 253 7.51 -14.06 8.78
N GLN A 254 6.42 -14.58 8.22
CA GLN A 254 5.79 -15.82 8.68
C GLN A 254 5.89 -16.89 7.58
N GLY A 255 6.69 -17.92 7.81
CA GLY A 255 6.91 -18.98 6.81
C GLY A 255 7.67 -18.50 5.56
N ARG A 256 7.40 -19.14 4.41
CA ARG A 256 8.19 -18.91 3.17
C ARG A 256 7.80 -17.63 2.44
N ASN A 257 6.50 -17.33 2.34
CA ASN A 257 5.97 -16.25 1.50
C ASN A 257 4.96 -15.32 2.20
N ARG A 258 4.82 -15.38 3.53
CA ARG A 258 3.87 -14.54 4.26
C ARG A 258 4.57 -13.54 5.18
N VAL A 259 3.88 -12.44 5.46
CA VAL A 259 4.32 -11.37 6.35
C VAL A 259 3.18 -11.06 7.32
N VAL A 260 3.50 -11.07 8.61
CA VAL A 260 2.62 -10.61 9.68
C VAL A 260 2.90 -9.15 9.97
N VAL A 261 1.84 -8.36 10.04
CA VAL A 261 1.88 -6.95 10.41
C VAL A 261 0.91 -6.73 11.56
N GLU A 262 1.42 -6.25 12.68
CA GLU A 262 0.62 -5.88 13.84
C GLU A 262 0.83 -4.40 14.16
N LEU A 263 -0.30 -3.68 14.23
CA LEU A 263 -0.32 -2.24 14.46
C LEU A 263 -1.02 -1.95 15.79
N PRO A 264 -0.25 -1.66 16.85
CA PRO A 264 -0.79 -1.23 18.13
C PRO A 264 -1.52 0.11 18.01
N GLY A 265 -2.68 0.27 18.64
CA GLY A 265 -3.32 1.57 18.81
C GLY A 265 -3.83 2.25 17.53
N VAL A 266 -3.81 1.56 16.38
CA VAL A 266 -4.47 2.03 15.16
C VAL A 266 -5.98 1.93 15.32
N GLN A 267 -6.63 3.09 15.31
CA GLN A 267 -8.09 3.17 15.31
C GLN A 267 -8.63 3.05 13.88
N ASP A 268 -8.06 3.79 12.92
CA ASP A 268 -8.46 3.72 11.51
C ASP A 268 -7.79 2.56 10.76
N THR A 269 -8.48 1.43 10.76
CA THR A 269 -8.00 0.23 10.09
C THR A 269 -8.17 0.30 8.57
N ALA A 270 -9.07 1.14 8.06
CA ALA A 270 -9.30 1.33 6.63
C ALA A 270 -8.13 2.09 6.03
N GLU A 271 -7.68 3.15 6.72
CA GLU A 271 -6.49 3.90 6.36
C GLU A 271 -5.22 3.04 6.44
N ALA A 272 -5.05 2.27 7.52
CA ALA A 272 -3.92 1.34 7.63
C ALA A 272 -3.90 0.32 6.49
N LYS A 273 -5.05 -0.27 6.17
CA LYS A 273 -5.20 -1.21 5.05
C LYS A 273 -4.94 -0.54 3.71
N ARG A 274 -5.39 0.70 3.52
CA ARG A 274 -5.13 1.50 2.32
C ARG A 274 -3.63 1.72 2.13
N ILE A 275 -2.92 2.16 3.17
CA ILE A 275 -1.48 2.48 3.07
C ILE A 275 -0.63 1.21 2.90
N ILE A 276 -0.93 0.15 3.66
CA ILE A 276 -0.20 -1.13 3.59
C ILE A 276 -0.50 -1.86 2.28
N GLY A 277 -1.78 -1.92 1.91
CA GLY A 277 -2.31 -2.70 0.80
C GLY A 277 -2.11 -2.08 -0.57
N LYS A 278 -1.86 -0.77 -0.66
CA LYS A 278 -1.66 -0.09 -1.94
C LYS A 278 -0.34 -0.53 -2.56
N THR A 279 -0.39 -1.49 -3.48
CA THR A 279 0.78 -2.01 -4.20
C THR A 279 1.20 -1.03 -5.30
N ALA A 280 1.59 0.18 -4.91
CA ALA A 280 2.05 1.19 -5.83
C ALA A 280 3.51 0.95 -6.21
N ASN A 281 3.76 0.59 -7.46
CA ASN A 281 5.07 0.75 -8.05
C ASN A 281 5.06 1.99 -8.93
N LEU A 282 6.09 2.81 -8.79
CA LEU A 282 6.26 4.02 -9.58
C LEU A 282 7.34 3.78 -10.62
N GLU A 283 7.03 4.08 -11.87
CA GLU A 283 7.98 4.01 -12.97
C GLU A 283 8.11 5.38 -13.64
N PHE A 284 9.34 5.79 -13.88
CA PHE A 284 9.65 7.00 -14.61
C PHE A 284 9.99 6.61 -16.04
N ARG A 285 9.20 7.09 -17.00
CA ARG A 285 9.34 6.77 -18.43
C ARG A 285 9.38 8.06 -19.25
N LEU A 286 10.11 8.06 -20.36
CA LEU A 286 10.11 9.20 -21.27
C LEU A 286 8.88 9.16 -22.17
N GLU A 287 8.34 10.34 -22.51
CA GLU A 287 7.30 10.46 -23.53
C GLU A 287 7.85 10.02 -24.89
N ALA A 288 7.08 9.20 -25.59
CA ALA A 288 7.45 8.68 -26.90
C ALA A 288 7.32 9.78 -27.96
N GLU A 289 8.41 10.12 -28.63
CA GLU A 289 8.40 11.10 -29.72
C GLU A 289 7.68 10.54 -30.96
N SER A 290 6.83 11.37 -31.57
CA SER A 290 6.24 11.07 -32.88
C SER A 290 7.33 10.94 -33.94
N GLY A 291 7.33 9.82 -34.68
CA GLY A 291 8.22 9.58 -35.81
C GLY A 291 9.48 8.75 -35.51
N LYS A 292 9.79 8.43 -34.25
CA LYS A 292 10.85 7.47 -33.90
C LYS A 292 10.29 6.05 -33.77
N THR A 293 11.04 5.06 -34.26
CA THR A 293 10.74 3.63 -34.04
C THR A 293 11.17 3.25 -32.62
N VAL A 294 10.43 3.74 -31.63
CA VAL A 294 10.58 3.36 -30.22
C VAL A 294 9.38 2.50 -29.81
N SER A 295 9.64 1.48 -28.98
CA SER A 295 8.56 0.68 -28.41
C SER A 295 7.77 1.58 -27.46
N ARG A 296 6.51 1.83 -27.79
CA ARG A 296 5.63 2.76 -27.07
C ARG A 296 4.36 2.08 -26.58
N GLU A 297 3.80 2.62 -25.52
CA GLU A 297 2.54 2.18 -24.90
C GLU A 297 1.74 3.42 -24.52
N LYS A 298 0.42 3.36 -24.72
CA LYS A 298 -0.50 4.46 -24.45
C LYS A 298 -1.06 4.28 -23.03
N PHE A 299 -1.06 5.35 -22.25
CA PHE A 299 -1.59 5.34 -20.88
C PHE A 299 -2.54 6.51 -20.63
N GLU A 300 -3.56 6.24 -19.83
CA GLU A 300 -4.53 7.23 -19.33
C GLU A 300 -3.96 7.98 -18.12
N PHE A 301 -4.41 9.21 -17.88
CA PHE A 301 -4.09 9.95 -16.67
C PHE A 301 -4.91 9.46 -15.47
N LYS A 302 -4.35 9.57 -14.27
CA LYS A 302 -5.04 9.22 -13.01
C LYS A 302 -6.14 10.23 -12.62
N ASP A 303 -6.10 11.44 -13.18
CA ASP A 303 -7.02 12.55 -12.86
C ASP A 303 -8.50 12.18 -13.08
N SER A 304 -9.31 12.45 -12.05
CA SER A 304 -10.76 12.32 -12.02
C SER A 304 -11.51 13.24 -12.99
N SER A 305 -10.86 14.26 -13.54
CA SER A 305 -11.50 15.27 -14.39
C SER A 305 -11.62 14.86 -15.86
N GLY A 306 -10.87 13.84 -16.31
CA GLY A 306 -10.86 13.38 -17.72
C GLY A 306 -10.38 14.42 -18.73
N ARG A 307 -9.77 15.54 -18.28
CA ARG A 307 -9.42 16.69 -19.12
C ARG A 307 -8.07 16.55 -19.82
N ARG A 308 -7.19 15.66 -19.33
CA ARG A 308 -5.84 15.47 -19.88
C ARG A 308 -5.86 14.35 -20.93
N PRO A 309 -5.47 14.61 -22.19
CA PRO A 309 -5.43 13.56 -23.21
C PRO A 309 -4.36 12.53 -22.86
N ASP A 310 -4.66 11.26 -23.12
CA ASP A 310 -3.73 10.14 -22.95
C ASP A 310 -2.36 10.42 -23.59
N ALA A 311 -1.32 9.89 -22.98
CA ALA A 311 0.04 10.07 -23.48
C ALA A 311 0.69 8.74 -23.86
N TRP A 312 1.56 8.82 -24.87
CA TRP A 312 2.41 7.71 -25.28
C TRP A 312 3.71 7.79 -24.52
N LEU A 313 4.03 6.75 -23.75
CA LEU A 313 5.32 6.62 -23.07
C LEU A 313 6.14 5.51 -23.72
N GLU A 314 7.46 5.64 -23.66
CA GLU A 314 8.37 4.56 -24.03
C GLU A 314 8.21 3.37 -23.08
N LYS A 315 8.38 2.14 -23.60
CA LYS A 315 8.40 0.93 -22.75
C LYS A 315 9.67 0.83 -21.91
N SER A 316 10.73 1.57 -22.25
CA SER A 316 11.95 1.64 -21.46
C SER A 316 11.74 2.46 -20.20
N VAL A 317 11.96 1.82 -19.05
CA VAL A 317 11.93 2.47 -17.73
C VAL A 317 13.27 3.18 -17.50
N VAL A 318 13.21 4.44 -17.10
CA VAL A 318 14.38 5.27 -16.74
C VAL A 318 14.86 4.89 -15.34
N ILE A 319 13.96 5.01 -14.37
CA ILE A 319 14.13 4.57 -12.98
C ILE A 319 12.79 4.10 -12.43
N THR A 320 12.86 3.32 -11.36
CA THR A 320 11.74 2.84 -10.56
C THR A 320 11.74 3.55 -9.19
N GLY A 321 10.61 3.49 -8.49
CA GLY A 321 10.45 4.12 -7.16
C GLY A 321 11.30 3.50 -6.05
N ASP A 322 11.92 2.33 -6.26
CA ASP A 322 12.89 1.72 -5.34
C ASP A 322 14.18 2.54 -5.20
N HIS A 323 14.51 3.35 -6.20
CA HIS A 323 15.67 4.24 -6.18
C HIS A 323 15.41 5.59 -5.49
N VAL A 324 14.25 5.78 -4.88
CA VAL A 324 13.88 7.01 -4.17
C VAL A 324 14.29 6.89 -2.71
N SER A 325 15.18 7.77 -2.26
CA SER A 325 15.67 7.81 -0.88
C SER A 325 14.81 8.68 0.02
N ASN A 326 14.24 9.76 -0.51
CA ASN A 326 13.33 10.65 0.21
C ASN A 326 12.35 11.32 -0.75
N ALA A 327 11.16 11.62 -0.26
CA ALA A 327 10.18 12.44 -0.96
C ALA A 327 9.41 13.32 0.02
N GLY A 328 9.27 14.61 -0.29
CA GLY A 328 8.57 15.60 0.52
C GLY A 328 7.54 16.36 -0.30
N THR A 329 6.48 16.84 0.34
CA THR A 329 5.53 17.76 -0.30
C THR A 329 6.01 19.19 -0.17
N GLY A 330 5.81 20.00 -1.20
CA GLY A 330 6.07 21.42 -1.20
C GLY A 330 5.03 22.17 -2.03
N PHE A 331 5.18 23.49 -2.10
CA PHE A 331 4.44 24.34 -3.01
C PHE A 331 5.44 25.04 -3.94
N ASP A 332 5.08 25.19 -5.20
CA ASP A 332 5.88 25.96 -6.14
C ASP A 332 5.65 27.48 -5.95
N GLU A 333 6.37 28.30 -6.73
CA GLU A 333 6.29 29.76 -6.69
C GLU A 333 4.89 30.30 -7.04
N THR A 334 4.05 29.49 -7.70
CA THR A 334 2.68 29.83 -8.07
C THR A 334 1.64 29.32 -7.07
N GLY A 335 2.09 28.68 -5.97
CA GLY A 335 1.22 28.09 -4.95
C GLY A 335 0.62 26.75 -5.35
N LEU A 336 1.07 26.12 -6.44
CA LEU A 336 0.63 24.79 -6.85
C LEU A 336 1.40 23.72 -6.05
N PRO A 337 0.74 22.60 -5.69
CA PRO A 337 1.38 21.52 -4.96
C PRO A 337 2.44 20.81 -5.82
N GLN A 338 3.59 20.50 -5.22
CA GLN A 338 4.70 19.77 -5.82
C GLN A 338 5.21 18.66 -4.88
N VAL A 339 5.93 17.69 -5.43
CA VAL A 339 6.68 16.69 -4.66
C VAL A 339 8.17 16.80 -4.97
N ASP A 340 8.95 17.09 -3.95
CA ASP A 340 10.41 17.11 -3.97
C ASP A 340 10.94 15.69 -3.77
N ILE A 341 11.75 15.20 -4.71
CA ILE A 341 12.30 13.83 -4.70
C ILE A 341 13.81 13.88 -4.59
N THR A 342 14.35 12.99 -3.76
CA THR A 342 15.77 12.65 -3.71
C THR A 342 15.94 11.18 -4.07
N LEU A 343 16.86 10.89 -4.98
CA LEU A 343 17.22 9.54 -5.40
C LEU A 343 18.43 9.03 -4.61
N ASP A 344 18.68 7.74 -4.69
CA ASP A 344 19.99 7.18 -4.35
C ASP A 344 21.04 7.52 -5.43
N SER A 345 22.30 7.16 -5.19
CA SER A 345 23.39 7.45 -6.13
C SER A 345 23.23 6.76 -7.49
N GLU A 346 22.68 5.54 -7.52
CA GLU A 346 22.51 4.78 -8.76
C GLU A 346 21.35 5.35 -9.60
N GLY A 347 20.20 5.58 -8.96
CA GLY A 347 19.03 6.22 -9.53
C GLY A 347 19.36 7.61 -10.05
N GLY A 348 20.09 8.42 -9.28
CA GLY A 348 20.56 9.74 -9.71
C GLY A 348 21.44 9.68 -10.96
N ALA A 349 22.37 8.73 -11.03
CA ALA A 349 23.22 8.55 -12.21
C ALA A 349 22.44 8.08 -13.44
N ARG A 350 21.47 7.18 -13.28
CA ARG A 350 20.57 6.70 -14.36
C ARG A 350 19.67 7.84 -14.85
N MET A 351 19.06 8.57 -13.92
CA MET A 351 18.20 9.73 -14.22
C MET A 351 18.98 10.82 -14.95
N HIS A 352 20.18 11.18 -14.49
CA HIS A 352 21.04 12.17 -15.15
C HIS A 352 21.43 11.76 -16.58
N ARG A 353 21.75 10.47 -16.79
CA ARG A 353 22.08 9.95 -18.12
C ARG A 353 20.90 9.99 -19.09
N ALA A 354 19.70 9.66 -18.61
CA ALA A 354 18.48 9.65 -19.40
C ALA A 354 17.99 11.08 -19.71
N SER A 355 17.99 11.96 -18.70
CA SER A 355 17.50 13.33 -18.79
C SER A 355 18.43 14.24 -19.62
N ARG A 356 19.76 14.10 -19.49
CA ARG A 356 20.74 14.91 -20.27
C ARG A 356 20.54 14.79 -21.79
N LYS A 357 20.12 13.63 -22.29
CA LYS A 357 19.87 13.39 -23.73
C LYS A 357 18.43 13.72 -24.17
N SER A 358 17.60 14.14 -23.22
CA SER A 358 16.15 14.26 -23.35
C SER A 358 15.62 15.62 -22.87
N ILE A 359 16.48 16.64 -22.82
CA ILE A 359 16.07 18.01 -22.47
C ILE A 359 15.03 18.51 -23.48
N GLY A 360 13.94 19.09 -22.97
CA GLY A 360 12.78 19.50 -23.77
C GLY A 360 11.72 18.41 -23.95
N ARG A 361 12.03 17.14 -23.67
CA ARG A 361 11.05 16.04 -23.67
C ARG A 361 10.29 15.98 -22.36
N ARG A 362 9.15 15.30 -22.35
CA ARG A 362 8.35 15.09 -21.14
C ARG A 362 8.72 13.78 -20.45
N LEU A 363 8.78 13.82 -19.13
CA LEU A 363 8.98 12.67 -18.25
C LEU A 363 7.62 12.31 -17.63
N GLY A 364 7.16 11.11 -17.91
CA GLY A 364 5.96 10.54 -17.35
C GLY A 364 6.27 9.78 -16.07
N VAL A 365 5.49 10.04 -15.03
CA VAL A 365 5.47 9.27 -13.78
C VAL A 365 4.27 8.35 -13.83
N LEU A 366 4.53 7.06 -14.00
CA LEU A 366 3.53 6.02 -14.12
C LEU A 366 3.27 5.38 -12.76
N PHE A 367 2.01 5.39 -12.36
CA PHE A 367 1.46 4.65 -11.23
C PHE A 367 1.03 3.27 -11.69
N ILE A 368 1.60 2.24 -11.09
CA ILE A 368 1.23 0.86 -11.34
C ILE A 368 0.61 0.30 -10.07
N GLU A 369 -0.66 -0.08 -10.16
CA GLU A 369 -1.43 -0.66 -9.06
C GLU A 369 -1.94 -2.05 -9.46
N TYR A 370 -1.83 -3.01 -8.54
CA TYR A 370 -2.38 -4.34 -8.70
C TYR A 370 -3.76 -4.34 -8.03
N LYS A 371 -4.81 -4.45 -8.84
CA LYS A 371 -6.19 -4.52 -8.36
C LYS A 371 -6.70 -5.95 -8.46
N THR A 372 -7.57 -6.30 -7.53
CA THR A 372 -8.30 -7.58 -7.55
C THR A 372 -9.77 -7.25 -7.67
N ASN A 373 -10.38 -7.62 -8.78
CA ASN A 373 -11.83 -7.64 -8.90
C ASN A 373 -12.35 -8.92 -8.24
N THR A 374 -13.37 -8.80 -7.39
CA THR A 374 -14.02 -9.95 -6.76
C THR A 374 -15.41 -10.08 -7.37
N GLU A 375 -15.55 -11.02 -8.30
CA GLU A 375 -16.84 -11.36 -8.89
C GLU A 375 -17.45 -12.52 -8.09
N TYR A 376 -18.68 -12.34 -7.63
CA TYR A 376 -19.43 -13.40 -6.97
C TYR A 376 -20.22 -14.14 -8.05
N SER A 377 -19.81 -15.37 -8.37
CA SER A 377 -20.59 -16.26 -9.22
C SER A 377 -21.38 -17.23 -8.34
N ILE A 378 -22.65 -17.46 -8.68
CA ILE A 378 -23.44 -18.51 -8.04
C ILE A 378 -22.99 -19.84 -8.65
N ASP A 379 -22.46 -20.73 -7.83
CA ASP A 379 -22.07 -22.07 -8.27
C ASP A 379 -23.31 -22.93 -8.55
N GLU A 380 -23.16 -24.09 -9.20
CA GLU A 380 -24.30 -24.97 -9.55
C GLU A 380 -25.17 -25.39 -8.34
N ASN A 381 -24.63 -25.27 -7.13
CA ASN A 381 -25.31 -25.57 -5.86
C ASN A 381 -26.02 -24.37 -5.20
N GLY A 382 -26.05 -23.19 -5.84
CA GLY A 382 -26.69 -22.00 -5.29
C GLY A 382 -25.86 -21.22 -4.27
N GLU A 383 -24.60 -21.61 -4.04
CA GLU A 383 -23.67 -20.91 -3.14
C GLU A 383 -22.88 -19.83 -3.90
N SER A 384 -22.73 -18.65 -3.30
CA SER A 384 -21.94 -17.56 -3.87
C SER A 384 -20.44 -17.84 -3.71
N VAL A 385 -19.76 -18.18 -4.80
CA VAL A 385 -18.31 -18.37 -4.85
C VAL A 385 -17.65 -17.09 -5.34
N ALA A 386 -16.72 -16.57 -4.53
CA ALA A 386 -15.96 -15.36 -4.86
C ALA A 386 -14.78 -15.70 -5.79
N THR A 387 -14.92 -15.37 -7.08
CA THR A 387 -13.85 -15.47 -8.08
C THR A 387 -13.04 -14.18 -8.09
N HIS A 388 -11.74 -14.30 -7.81
CA HIS A 388 -10.84 -13.15 -7.69
C HIS A 388 -10.04 -12.97 -8.98
N THR A 389 -10.49 -12.10 -9.87
CA THR A 389 -9.79 -11.77 -11.12
C THR A 389 -8.82 -10.62 -10.89
N ARG A 390 -7.54 -10.86 -11.13
CA ARG A 390 -6.47 -9.87 -10.89
C ARG A 390 -6.15 -9.11 -12.15
N TYR A 391 -6.04 -7.80 -12.06
CA TYR A 391 -5.60 -6.95 -13.17
C TYR A 391 -4.64 -5.86 -12.69
N VAL A 392 -3.78 -5.41 -13.60
CA VAL A 392 -2.80 -4.35 -13.33
C VAL A 392 -3.31 -3.07 -13.98
N GLU A 393 -3.53 -2.05 -13.17
CA GLU A 393 -3.90 -0.72 -13.63
C GLU A 393 -2.63 0.15 -13.72
N LYS A 394 -2.42 0.78 -14.88
CA LYS A 394 -1.27 1.66 -15.14
C LYS A 394 -1.77 3.03 -15.54
N LYS A 395 -1.55 4.04 -14.70
CA LYS A 395 -2.05 5.41 -14.92
C LYS A 395 -0.95 6.44 -14.77
N ILE A 396 -0.96 7.49 -15.57
CA ILE A 396 -0.01 8.60 -15.48
C ILE A 396 -0.45 9.52 -14.34
N ILE A 397 0.45 9.78 -13.39
CA ILE A 397 0.22 10.78 -12.32
C ILE A 397 0.61 12.16 -12.84
N SER A 398 1.84 12.29 -13.35
CA SER A 398 2.38 13.54 -13.84
C SER A 398 3.14 13.33 -15.14
N LEU A 399 3.07 14.33 -16.02
CA LEU A 399 3.79 14.35 -17.29
C LEU A 399 4.40 15.75 -17.50
N ALA A 400 5.61 15.91 -16.99
CA ALA A 400 6.29 17.19 -16.87
C ALA A 400 7.48 17.32 -17.84
N SER A 401 7.73 18.52 -18.36
CA SER A 401 8.84 18.77 -19.28
C SER A 401 10.18 18.83 -18.56
N ILE A 402 11.18 18.11 -19.08
CA ILE A 402 12.56 18.12 -18.59
C ILE A 402 13.22 19.44 -19.02
N ARG A 403 13.43 20.36 -18.08
CA ARG A 403 14.06 21.68 -18.34
C ARG A 403 15.58 21.65 -18.29
N SER A 404 16.15 20.74 -17.52
CA SER A 404 17.59 20.57 -17.34
C SER A 404 17.92 19.09 -17.12
N ALA A 405 19.21 18.74 -17.17
CA ALA A 405 19.64 17.40 -16.77
C ALA A 405 19.33 17.19 -15.28
N LEU A 406 18.44 16.25 -14.99
CA LEU A 406 17.97 15.94 -13.64
C LEU A 406 19.05 15.14 -12.90
N GLY A 407 19.45 15.61 -11.74
CA GLY A 407 20.47 14.98 -10.90
C GLY A 407 19.88 13.98 -9.91
N VAL A 408 20.47 13.98 -8.70
CA VAL A 408 19.99 13.19 -7.56
C VAL A 408 18.68 13.74 -7.01
N SER A 409 18.45 15.05 -7.11
CA SER A 409 17.21 15.69 -6.67
C SER A 409 16.47 16.36 -7.83
N PHE A 410 15.16 16.25 -7.82
CA PHE A 410 14.26 16.94 -8.75
C PHE A 410 12.85 17.05 -8.16
N ARG A 411 11.99 17.82 -8.82
CA ARG A 411 10.62 18.09 -8.37
C ARG A 411 9.60 17.58 -9.38
N ILE A 412 8.51 16.99 -8.88
CA ILE A 412 7.31 16.65 -9.67
C ILE A 412 6.30 17.77 -9.45
N THR A 413 5.87 18.39 -10.55
CA THR A 413 4.82 19.43 -10.57
C THR A 413 3.60 18.96 -11.37
N GLY A 414 2.54 19.77 -11.39
CA GLY A 414 1.32 19.48 -12.16
C GLY A 414 0.36 18.50 -11.48
N LEU A 415 0.42 18.44 -10.14
CA LEU A 415 -0.50 17.69 -9.28
C LEU A 415 -1.75 18.53 -9.04
N ASP A 416 -2.91 17.89 -8.96
CA ASP A 416 -4.19 18.59 -8.94
C ASP A 416 -4.61 19.04 -7.53
N SER A 417 -4.05 18.41 -6.49
CA SER A 417 -4.35 18.78 -5.08
C SER A 417 -3.17 18.54 -4.12
N PRO A 418 -3.11 19.27 -2.98
CA PRO A 418 -2.16 18.99 -1.90
C PRO A 418 -2.27 17.56 -1.35
N ARG A 419 -3.48 16.98 -1.39
CA ARG A 419 -3.74 15.60 -0.97
C ARG A 419 -3.08 14.59 -1.90
N GLU A 420 -3.19 14.80 -3.21
CA GLU A 420 -2.50 13.97 -4.21
C GLU A 420 -0.98 14.04 -4.05
N ALA A 421 -0.43 15.23 -3.79
CA ALA A 421 0.99 15.39 -3.52
C ALA A 421 1.44 14.64 -2.26
N SER A 422 0.64 14.70 -1.19
CA SER A 422 0.90 13.97 0.06
C SER A 422 0.87 12.46 -0.15
N GLU A 423 -0.13 11.96 -0.90
CA GLU A 423 -0.23 10.55 -1.27
C GLU A 423 0.97 10.11 -2.13
N LEU A 424 1.34 10.88 -3.14
CA LEU A 424 2.49 10.57 -3.99
C LEU A 424 3.79 10.55 -3.19
N ALA A 425 4.03 11.55 -2.34
CA ALA A 425 5.21 11.62 -1.49
C ALA A 425 5.30 10.43 -0.52
N LEU A 426 4.19 10.04 0.10
CA LEU A 426 4.09 8.85 0.95
C LEU A 426 4.49 7.59 0.19
N LEU A 427 3.92 7.39 -1.01
CA LEU A 427 4.19 6.21 -1.83
C LEU A 427 5.66 6.13 -2.26
N LEU A 428 6.24 7.27 -2.64
CA LEU A 428 7.65 7.40 -3.00
C LEU A 428 8.59 7.09 -1.82
N ARG A 429 8.33 7.63 -0.62
CA ARG A 429 9.11 7.33 0.59
C ARG A 429 9.00 5.87 1.01
N SER A 430 7.81 5.29 0.83
CA SER A 430 7.56 3.92 1.21
C SER A 430 8.36 2.91 0.38
N GLY A 431 8.77 3.30 -0.83
CA GLY A 431 9.49 2.46 -1.77
C GLY A 431 8.59 1.50 -2.55
N ALA A 432 9.13 0.96 -3.65
CA ALA A 432 8.45 -0.04 -4.47
C ALA A 432 8.48 -1.42 -3.83
N LEU A 433 7.43 -2.21 -4.06
CA LEU A 433 7.39 -3.62 -3.69
C LEU A 433 8.13 -4.45 -4.75
N ALA A 434 8.93 -5.41 -4.31
CA ALA A 434 9.58 -6.38 -5.20
C ALA A 434 8.58 -7.35 -5.83
N ALA A 435 7.50 -7.67 -5.10
CA ALA A 435 6.40 -8.52 -5.57
C ALA A 435 5.08 -8.03 -4.99
N PRO A 436 3.94 -8.21 -5.69
CA PRO A 436 2.64 -7.88 -5.15
C PRO A 436 2.31 -8.68 -3.88
N MET A 437 1.50 -8.08 -3.01
CA MET A 437 1.02 -8.70 -1.78
C MET A 437 -0.49 -8.56 -1.66
N TYR A 438 -1.11 -9.49 -0.96
CA TYR A 438 -2.55 -9.43 -0.67
C TYR A 438 -2.81 -9.87 0.76
N PHE A 439 -3.89 -9.35 1.34
CA PHE A 439 -4.34 -9.73 2.67
C PHE A 439 -4.98 -11.12 2.60
N VAL A 440 -4.43 -12.06 3.35
CA VAL A 440 -4.99 -13.39 3.58
C VAL A 440 -5.91 -13.36 4.78
N GLU A 441 -5.52 -12.62 5.82
CA GLU A 441 -6.24 -12.55 7.07
C GLU A 441 -6.18 -11.14 7.65
N GLU A 442 -7.29 -10.73 8.26
CA GLU A 442 -7.46 -9.46 8.95
C GLU A 442 -8.22 -9.70 10.24
N ARG A 443 -7.62 -9.33 11.38
CA ARG A 443 -8.28 -9.38 12.68
C ARG A 443 -8.03 -8.07 13.41
N THR A 444 -9.08 -7.50 13.98
CA THR A 444 -8.91 -6.48 15.01
C THR A 444 -8.56 -7.19 16.30
N ILE A 445 -7.38 -6.91 16.84
CA ILE A 445 -7.00 -7.34 18.18
C ILE A 445 -7.83 -6.48 19.14
N GLY A 446 -8.82 -7.09 19.76
CA GLY A 446 -9.59 -6.41 20.80
C GLY A 446 -8.79 -6.31 22.10
N PRO A 447 -8.99 -5.26 22.89
CA PRO A 447 -8.34 -5.10 24.19
C PRO A 447 -8.82 -6.12 25.23
N SER A 448 -9.46 -7.24 24.86
CA SER A 448 -10.17 -8.14 25.78
C SER A 448 -9.35 -8.61 26.99
N LEU A 449 -8.09 -9.00 26.79
CA LEU A 449 -7.16 -9.35 27.89
C LEU A 449 -6.75 -8.12 28.72
N GLY A 450 -6.68 -6.94 28.11
CA GLY A 450 -6.40 -5.67 28.78
C GLY A 450 -7.60 -5.05 29.49
N ALA A 451 -8.81 -5.27 29.00
CA ALA A 451 -10.06 -4.69 29.49
C ALA A 451 -10.39 -5.23 30.89
N GLU A 452 -10.15 -6.52 31.10
CA GLU A 452 -10.26 -7.14 32.43
C GLU A 452 -9.22 -6.56 33.40
N ASN A 453 -7.97 -6.38 32.95
CA ASN A 453 -6.93 -5.75 33.75
C ASN A 453 -7.24 -4.28 34.08
N ILE A 454 -7.82 -3.53 33.14
CA ILE A 454 -8.30 -2.15 33.37
C ILE A 454 -9.43 -2.15 34.40
N ALA A 455 -10.41 -3.03 34.24
CA ALA A 455 -11.53 -3.13 35.18
C ALA A 455 -11.07 -3.47 36.60
N LEU A 456 -10.15 -4.43 36.74
CA LEU A 456 -9.53 -4.80 38.01
C LEU A 456 -8.67 -3.66 38.58
N GLY A 457 -7.92 -2.96 37.73
CA GLY A 457 -7.12 -1.80 38.12
C GLY A 457 -7.97 -0.64 38.64
N ILE A 458 -9.02 -0.25 37.91
CA ILE A 458 -9.98 0.78 38.34
C ILE A 458 -10.63 0.36 39.65
N LYS A 459 -11.13 -0.88 39.74
CA LYS A 459 -11.75 -1.40 40.97
C LYS A 459 -10.79 -1.35 42.16
N SER A 460 -9.51 -1.69 41.95
CA SER A 460 -8.48 -1.62 42.99
C SER A 460 -8.22 -0.19 43.46
N VAL A 461 -8.10 0.77 42.53
CA VAL A 461 -7.93 2.19 42.84
C VAL A 461 -9.15 2.76 43.56
N THR A 462 -10.37 2.43 43.10
CA THR A 462 -11.61 2.89 43.74
C THR A 462 -11.73 2.35 45.16
N ILE A 463 -11.51 1.04 45.37
CA ILE A 463 -11.55 0.43 46.71
C ILE A 463 -10.47 1.04 47.61
N GLY A 464 -9.24 1.19 47.10
CA GLY A 464 -8.14 1.81 47.84
C GLY A 464 -8.45 3.25 48.27
N MET A 465 -9.01 4.05 47.36
CA MET A 465 -9.41 5.43 47.67
C MET A 465 -10.53 5.47 48.72
N VAL A 466 -11.54 4.61 48.61
CA VAL A 466 -12.63 4.51 49.60
C VAL A 466 -12.10 4.12 50.98
N LEU A 467 -11.19 3.14 51.04
CA LEU A 467 -10.58 2.72 52.31
C LEU A 467 -9.74 3.83 52.96
N VAL A 468 -9.00 4.60 52.16
CA VAL A 468 -8.21 5.74 52.65
C VAL A 468 -9.14 6.85 53.16
N LEU A 469 -10.23 7.15 52.45
CA LEU A 469 -11.22 8.14 52.88
C LEU A 469 -12.02 7.70 54.11
N ALA A 470 -12.21 6.39 54.31
CA ALA A 470 -12.86 5.86 55.52
C ALA A 470 -11.91 5.84 56.73
N PHE A 471 -10.60 5.78 56.50
CA PHE A 471 -9.58 5.82 57.54
C PHE A 471 -9.27 7.25 58.03
N MET A 472 -9.27 8.23 57.13
CA MET A 472 -9.16 9.66 57.46
C MET A 472 -10.42 10.18 58.13
#